data_AF-A0AAV3QVB2-F1
#
_entry.id   AF-A0AAV3QVB2-F1
#
_cell.length_a   1.000
_cell.length_b   1.000
_cell.length_c   1.000
_cell.angle_alpha   90.00
_cell.angle_beta   90.00
_cell.angle_gamma   90.00
#
_symmetry.space_group_name_H-M   'P 1'
#
loop_
_entity.id
_entity.type
_entity.pdbx_description
1 polymer ?
#
loop_
_entity_poly.entity_id
_entity_poly.type
_entity_poly.pdbx_seq_one_letter_code
_entity_poly.pdbx_strand_id
1 'polypeptide(L)'
;MPGVDPEVSVYRLYVDPHYKPINQKKRSFSEEKVPNPNGRWRMCTDFTNINKAYPKDCYPLPNIDRLVDPCTGYKVVDFLDAFQGYHQIFMAEQNLEKTVFVTE
;
A
#
# COMPACT_ATOMS: atom_id res chain seq x y z
N MET A 1 -3.33 -6.13 -14.75
CA MET A 1 -2.63 -7.19 -13.99
C MET A 1 -3.70 -7.93 -13.22
N PRO A 2 -3.89 -9.24 -13.41
CA PRO A 2 -4.80 -9.99 -12.53
C PRO A 2 -4.28 -9.84 -11.09
N GLY A 3 -5.17 -9.55 -10.15
CA GLY A 3 -4.82 -9.51 -8.73
C GLY A 3 -4.60 -10.91 -8.17
N VAL A 4 -4.09 -10.98 -6.94
CA VAL A 4 -4.05 -12.21 -6.16
C VAL A 4 -5.48 -12.61 -5.82
N ASP A 5 -5.78 -13.91 -5.85
CA ASP A 5 -7.08 -14.43 -5.45
C ASP A 5 -7.43 -13.96 -4.02
N PRO A 6 -8.61 -13.32 -3.80
CA PRO A 6 -9.05 -12.90 -2.46
C PRO A 6 -9.11 -14.02 -1.43
N GLU A 7 -9.26 -15.29 -1.84
CA GLU A 7 -9.18 -16.43 -0.92
C GLU A 7 -7.76 -16.65 -0.37
N VAL A 8 -6.74 -16.25 -1.13
CA VAL A 8 -5.33 -16.34 -0.73
C VAL A 8 -4.93 -15.15 0.12
N SER A 9 -5.28 -13.93 -0.29
CA SER A 9 -4.89 -12.72 0.41
C SER A 9 -5.80 -11.54 0.14
N VAL A 10 -6.15 -10.83 1.22
CA VAL A 10 -6.82 -9.53 1.18
C VAL A 10 -6.20 -8.59 2.21
N TYR A 11 -6.09 -7.32 1.87
CA TYR A 11 -5.65 -6.28 2.80
C TYR A 11 -6.82 -5.86 3.69
N ARG A 12 -6.63 -6.00 5.01
CA ARG A 12 -7.63 -5.63 6.04
C ARG A 12 -7.10 -4.47 6.85
N LEU A 13 -7.86 -3.39 6.89
CA LEU A 13 -7.53 -2.27 7.77
C LEU A 13 -8.13 -2.51 9.15
N TYR A 14 -7.27 -2.64 10.16
CA TYR A 14 -7.67 -2.69 11.56
C TYR A 14 -7.92 -1.28 12.07
N VAL A 15 -9.19 -0.85 12.15
CA VAL A 15 -9.54 0.44 12.74
C VAL A 15 -9.56 0.29 14.25
N ASP A 16 -8.87 1.17 14.99
CA ASP A 16 -9.10 1.27 16.44
C ASP A 16 -10.56 1.70 16.68
N PRO A 17 -11.40 0.88 17.35
CA PRO A 17 -12.80 1.20 17.61
C PRO A 17 -13.02 2.53 18.36
N HIS A 18 -12.00 3.05 19.05
CA HIS A 18 -12.06 4.29 19.81
C HIS A 18 -11.71 5.53 18.98
N TYR A 19 -11.20 5.34 17.76
CA TYR A 19 -10.83 6.45 16.89
C TYR A 19 -12.07 7.06 16.22
N LYS A 20 -12.18 8.39 16.27
CA LYS A 20 -13.34 9.10 15.69
C LYS A 20 -13.38 8.92 14.16
N PRO A 21 -14.56 8.75 13.54
CA PRO A 21 -14.68 8.72 12.09
C PRO A 21 -14.00 9.94 11.46
N ILE A 22 -13.09 9.69 10.52
CA ILE A 22 -12.40 10.76 9.79
C ILE A 22 -13.23 11.07 8.55
N ASN A 23 -13.67 12.31 8.44
CA ASN A 23 -14.29 12.81 7.21
C ASN A 23 -13.19 13.41 6.31
N GLN A 24 -12.90 12.77 5.19
CA GLN A 24 -11.93 13.29 4.22
C GLN A 24 -12.56 14.46 3.46
N LYS A 25 -11.93 15.64 3.55
CA LYS A 25 -12.37 16.80 2.77
C LYS A 25 -12.28 16.48 1.27
N LYS A 26 -13.31 16.82 0.49
CA LYS A 26 -13.28 16.75 -0.99
C LYS A 26 -12.07 17.54 -1.52
N ARG A 27 -11.30 16.95 -2.45
CA ARG A 27 -10.09 17.56 -3.02
C ARG A 27 -10.18 17.60 -4.54
N SER A 28 -9.50 18.59 -5.14
CA SER A 28 -9.46 18.76 -6.59
C SER A 28 -8.33 17.93 -7.21
N PHE A 29 -8.62 17.29 -8.34
CA PHE A 29 -7.72 16.35 -9.03
C PHE A 29 -6.38 16.97 -9.46
N SER A 30 -6.32 18.29 -9.62
CA SER A 30 -5.10 19.01 -10.02
C SER A 30 -4.01 19.00 -8.94
N GLU A 31 -4.39 18.96 -7.65
CA GLU A 31 -3.44 19.00 -6.52
C GLU A 31 -2.81 17.63 -6.23
N GLU A 32 -3.44 16.54 -6.66
CA GLU A 32 -2.98 15.16 -6.40
C GLU A 32 -2.05 14.60 -7.49
N LYS A 33 -1.77 15.36 -8.55
CA LYS A 33 -0.85 14.97 -9.61
C LYS A 33 0.60 15.28 -9.22
N VAL A 34 1.38 14.22 -9.03
CA VAL A 34 2.82 14.32 -8.75
C VAL A 34 3.60 14.01 -10.03
N PRO A 35 4.57 14.85 -10.43
CA PRO A 35 5.42 14.56 -11.57
C PRO A 35 6.36 13.40 -11.24
N ASN A 36 6.39 12.41 -12.11
CA ASN A 36 7.34 11.30 -12.04
C ASN A 36 8.59 11.68 -12.86
N PRO A 37 9.82 11.37 -12.39
CA PRO A 37 11.05 11.58 -13.16
C PRO A 37 11.04 11.03 -14.59
N ASN A 38 10.20 10.04 -14.89
CA ASN A 38 10.02 9.50 -16.25
C ASN A 38 9.09 10.33 -17.16
N GLY A 39 8.70 11.54 -16.74
CA GLY A 39 7.84 12.45 -17.50
C GLY A 39 6.34 12.12 -17.47
N ARG A 40 5.93 11.08 -16.72
CA ARG A 40 4.51 10.75 -16.52
C ARG A 40 3.97 11.40 -15.24
N TRP A 41 2.66 11.58 -15.16
CA TRP A 41 2.00 11.98 -13.92
C TRP A 41 1.61 10.75 -13.11
N ARG A 42 1.74 10.82 -11.78
CA ARG A 42 1.19 9.85 -10.84
C ARG A 42 0.13 10.51 -9.98
N MET A 43 -0.98 9.80 -9.77
CA MET A 43 -1.98 10.19 -8.79
C MET A 43 -1.46 9.82 -7.40
N CYS A 44 -1.42 10.78 -6.48
CA CYS A 44 -1.01 10.57 -5.09
C CYS A 44 -2.12 11.02 -4.15
N THR A 45 -2.91 10.06 -3.68
CA THR A 45 -3.99 10.32 -2.74
C THR A 45 -3.44 10.43 -1.32
N ASP A 46 -3.76 11.54 -0.64
CA ASP A 46 -3.28 11.81 0.72
C ASP A 46 -4.11 11.05 1.76
N PHE A 47 -3.55 9.93 2.23
CA PHE A 47 -4.11 9.12 3.32
C PHE A 47 -3.57 9.50 4.71
N THR A 48 -2.90 10.65 4.90
CA THR A 48 -2.25 11.00 6.17
C THR A 48 -3.20 10.95 7.37
N ASN A 49 -4.41 11.49 7.23
CA ASN A 49 -5.38 11.46 8.33
C ASN A 49 -5.86 10.05 8.60
N ILE A 50 -6.21 9.32 7.55
CA ILE A 50 -6.59 7.90 7.61
C ILE A 50 -5.49 7.13 8.34
N ASN A 51 -4.23 7.20 7.89
CA ASN A 51 -3.07 6.54 8.48
C ASN A 51 -2.79 6.88 9.96
N LYS A 52 -3.33 7.98 10.51
CA LYS A 52 -3.25 8.29 11.95
C LYS A 52 -4.29 7.52 12.78
N ALA A 53 -5.40 7.11 12.18
CA ALA A 53 -6.44 6.31 12.83
C ALA A 53 -6.10 4.83 12.92
N TYR A 54 -5.21 4.35 12.05
CA TYR A 54 -4.83 2.95 12.00
C TYR A 54 -3.60 2.72 12.89
N PRO A 55 -3.64 1.73 13.80
CA PRO A 55 -2.43 1.24 14.43
C PRO A 55 -1.48 0.75 13.32
N LYS A 56 -0.22 1.15 13.43
CA LYS A 56 0.81 0.69 12.48
C LYS A 56 0.99 -0.81 12.68
N ASP A 57 0.75 -1.57 11.62
CA ASP A 57 1.14 -2.97 11.57
C ASP A 57 2.67 -3.04 11.39
N CYS A 58 3.37 -3.30 12.49
CA CYS A 58 4.82 -3.41 12.52
C CYS A 58 5.23 -4.87 12.29
N TYR A 59 4.89 -5.43 11.13
CA TYR A 59 5.32 -6.78 10.76
C TYR A 59 6.85 -6.87 10.88
N PRO A 60 7.39 -7.81 11.68
CA PRO A 60 8.83 -7.89 11.92
C PRO A 60 9.53 -8.38 10.66
N LEU A 61 10.12 -7.46 9.91
CA LEU A 61 10.96 -7.81 8.77
C LEU A 61 12.33 -8.32 9.28
N PRO A 62 12.89 -9.37 8.65
CA PRO A 62 14.22 -9.84 8.99
C PRO A 62 15.28 -8.76 8.70
N ASN A 63 16.38 -8.80 9.45
CA ASN A 63 17.54 -7.95 9.17
C ASN A 63 18.10 -8.27 7.77
N ILE A 64 18.51 -7.25 7.03
CA ILE A 64 19.02 -7.39 5.66
C ILE A 64 20.25 -8.31 5.57
N ASP A 65 21.16 -8.26 6.55
CA ASP A 65 22.36 -9.10 6.59
C ASP A 65 21.96 -10.58 6.66
N ARG A 66 20.91 -10.90 7.43
CA ARG A 66 20.37 -12.27 7.49
C ARG A 66 19.77 -12.75 6.16
N LEU A 67 19.34 -11.84 5.30
CA LEU A 67 18.84 -12.17 3.96
C LEU A 67 19.98 -12.31 2.95
N VAL A 68 21.06 -11.54 3.10
CA VAL A 68 22.18 -11.47 2.14
C VAL A 68 23.27 -12.50 2.44
N ASP A 69 23.60 -12.75 3.71
CA ASP A 69 24.65 -13.71 4.11
C ASP A 69 24.43 -15.12 3.54
N PRO A 70 23.19 -15.66 3.50
CA PRO A 70 22.95 -16.97 2.88
C PRO A 70 23.26 -16.97 1.38
N CYS A 71 23.16 -15.84 0.68
CA CYS A 71 23.44 -15.75 -0.74
C CYS A 71 24.94 -15.79 -1.06
N THR A 72 25.81 -15.76 -0.05
CA THR A 72 27.27 -15.84 -0.24
C THR A 72 27.69 -17.22 -0.77
N GLY A 73 28.61 -17.22 -1.75
CA GLY A 73 29.14 -18.46 -2.35
C GLY A 73 28.32 -19.04 -3.51
N TYR A 74 27.12 -18.53 -3.78
CA TYR A 74 26.38 -18.86 -5.01
C TYR A 74 26.96 -18.12 -6.21
N LYS A 75 27.04 -18.83 -7.36
CA LYS A 75 27.57 -18.27 -8.62
C LYS A 75 26.57 -17.41 -9.37
N VAL A 76 25.28 -17.63 -9.12
CA VAL A 76 24.15 -16.95 -9.77
C VAL A 76 23.10 -16.67 -8.70
N VAL A 77 22.53 -15.48 -8.73
CA VAL A 77 21.42 -15.05 -7.89
C VAL A 77 20.40 -14.38 -8.79
N ASP A 78 19.15 -14.86 -8.75
CA ASP A 78 18.05 -14.31 -9.53
C ASP A 78 17.17 -13.41 -8.65
N PHE A 79 16.82 -12.24 -9.17
CA PHE A 79 15.95 -11.29 -8.49
C PHE A 79 14.59 -11.27 -9.18
N LEU A 80 13.54 -11.43 -8.39
CA LEU A 80 12.16 -11.34 -8.85
C LEU A 80 11.51 -10.11 -8.21
N ASP A 81 10.88 -9.28 -9.04
CA ASP A 81 10.11 -8.13 -8.58
C ASP A 81 8.62 -8.42 -8.68
N ALA A 82 7.91 -8.18 -7.57
CA ALA A 82 6.45 -8.18 -7.55
C ALA A 82 5.95 -6.85 -8.15
N PHE A 83 6.12 -6.67 -9.46
CA PHE A 83 5.79 -5.42 -10.15
C PHE A 83 4.34 -5.02 -9.90
N GLN A 84 4.12 -3.77 -9.44
CA GLN A 84 2.80 -3.28 -9.01
C GLN A 84 2.14 -4.13 -7.91
N GLY A 85 2.90 -4.83 -7.07
CA GLY A 85 2.38 -5.71 -6.01
C GLY A 85 1.38 -5.01 -5.08
N TYR A 86 1.53 -3.70 -4.86
CA TYR A 86 0.56 -2.88 -4.13
C TYR A 86 -0.87 -2.95 -4.73
N HIS A 87 -1.00 -2.99 -6.05
CA HIS A 87 -2.28 -3.05 -6.75
C HIS A 87 -2.79 -4.49 -6.97
N GLN A 88 -2.00 -5.51 -6.62
CA GLN A 88 -2.38 -6.90 -6.80
C GLN A 88 -3.15 -7.46 -5.60
N ILE A 89 -2.97 -6.87 -4.41
CA ILE A 89 -3.69 -7.28 -3.19
C ILE A 89 -4.98 -6.47 -3.09
N PHE A 90 -6.13 -7.16 -3.09
CA PHE A 90 -7.42 -6.50 -2.96
C PHE A 90 -7.69 -6.06 -1.52
N MET A 91 -8.38 -4.93 -1.37
CA MET A 91 -8.91 -4.49 -0.09
C MET A 91 -10.09 -5.38 0.31
N ALA A 92 -10.20 -5.74 1.59
CA ALA A 92 -11.37 -6.44 2.11
C ALA A 92 -12.64 -5.59 1.94
N GLU A 93 -13.76 -6.22 1.59
CA GLU A 93 -15.02 -5.54 1.24
C GLU A 93 -15.48 -4.54 2.32
N GLN A 94 -15.34 -4.92 3.59
CA GLN A 94 -15.68 -4.11 4.77
C GLN A 94 -14.82 -2.83 4.93
N ASN A 95 -13.69 -2.75 4.23
CA ASN A 95 -12.74 -1.65 4.31
C ASN A 95 -12.76 -0.75 3.07
N LEU A 96 -13.45 -1.14 2.00
CA LEU A 96 -13.52 -0.37 0.76
C LEU A 96 -14.01 1.05 1.01
N GLU A 97 -15.13 1.19 1.73
CA GLU A 97 -15.74 2.48 2.08
C GLU A 97 -14.77 3.43 2.81
N LYS A 98 -13.84 2.88 3.58
CA LYS A 98 -12.86 3.65 4.38
C LYS A 98 -11.71 4.21 3.54
N THR A 99 -11.55 3.72 2.32
CA THR A 99 -10.51 4.14 1.38
C THR A 99 -11.05 4.87 0.16
N VAL A 100 -12.36 5.13 0.12
CA VAL A 100 -12.99 5.93 -0.94
C VAL A 100 -12.49 7.36 -0.83
N PHE A 101 -12.11 7.93 -1.97
CA PHE A 101 -11.84 9.35 -2.12
C PHE A 101 -12.76 9.90 -3.22
N VAL A 102 -13.06 11.19 -3.12
CA VAL A 102 -13.93 11.86 -4.09
C VAL A 102 -13.08 12.58 -5.10
N THR A 103 -13.24 12.23 -6.38
CA THR A 103 -12.71 13.00 -7.51
C THR A 103 -13.77 14.01 -7.99
N GLU A 104 -13.34 15.16 -8.49
CA GLU A 104 -14.21 16.10 -9.25
C GLU A 104 -14.44 15.66 -10.68
#